data_AF-A0A1E7IJ57-F1
#
_entry.id   AF-A0A1E7IJ57-F1
#
_cell.length_a   1.000
_cell.length_b   1.000
_cell.length_c   1.000
_cell.angle_alpha   90.00
_cell.angle_beta   90.00
_cell.angle_gamma   90.00
#
_symmetry.space_group_name_H-M   'P 1'
#
loop_
_entity.id
_entity.type
_entity.pdbx_description
1 polymer ?
#
loop_
_entity_poly.entity_id
_entity_poly.type
_entity_poly.pdbx_seq_one_letter_code
_entity_poly.pdbx_strand_id
1 'polypeptide(L)'
;MSKDININFFKPVGDFMKKDVAMKKKLIIVWFVAVYGFLFLLKLVADPNDTVELTLSTGEVITQVSGMSFLTETQFMGFPFHYWYSSQFLIALFIALCFIYCKFIDKLESEYDK
;
A
#
# COMPACT_ATOMS: atom_id res chain seq x y z
N MET A 1 28.47 -20.78 -27.46
CA MET A 1 28.79 -19.36 -27.21
C MET A 1 27.76 -18.85 -26.22
N SER A 2 28.11 -18.74 -24.93
CA SER A 2 27.17 -18.27 -23.91
C SER A 2 26.85 -16.82 -24.23
N LYS A 3 25.62 -16.52 -24.65
CA LYS A 3 25.17 -15.13 -24.80
C LYS A 3 25.18 -14.54 -23.40
N ASP A 4 26.01 -13.54 -23.15
CA ASP A 4 26.00 -12.80 -21.89
C ASP A 4 24.60 -12.19 -21.68
N ILE A 5 23.79 -12.82 -20.83
CA ILE A 5 22.46 -12.33 -20.49
C ILE A 5 22.66 -11.13 -19.55
N ASN A 6 22.50 -9.92 -20.09
CA ASN A 6 22.51 -8.70 -19.29
C ASN A 6 21.19 -8.59 -18.52
N ILE A 7 21.15 -9.11 -17.29
CA ILE A 7 19.99 -9.02 -16.40
C ILE A 7 20.04 -7.67 -15.68
N ASN A 8 19.30 -6.69 -16.18
CA ASN A 8 19.16 -5.40 -15.51
C ASN A 8 17.69 -5.15 -15.13
N PHE A 9 17.41 -5.12 -13.83
CA PHE A 9 16.07 -4.90 -13.29
C PHE A 9 15.52 -3.50 -13.62
N PHE A 10 16.39 -2.49 -13.67
CA PHE A 10 16.00 -1.10 -13.95
C PHE A 10 16.00 -0.75 -15.44
N LYS A 11 16.61 -1.60 -16.28
CA LYS A 11 16.58 -1.51 -17.74
C LYS A 11 16.33 -2.89 -18.36
N PRO A 12 15.09 -3.41 -18.29
CA PRO A 12 14.78 -4.73 -18.82
C PRO A 12 14.96 -4.77 -20.34
N VAL A 13 15.70 -5.78 -20.80
CA VAL A 13 15.92 -6.10 -22.21
C VAL A 13 15.16 -7.38 -22.57
N GLY A 14 14.41 -7.36 -23.68
CA GLY A 14 13.51 -8.45 -24.08
C GLY A 14 12.04 -8.22 -23.70
N ASP A 15 11.12 -8.72 -24.54
CA ASP A 15 9.68 -8.45 -24.39
C ASP A 15 9.03 -9.19 -23.20
N PHE A 16 9.57 -10.36 -22.83
CA PHE A 16 9.20 -11.07 -21.59
C PHE A 16 9.54 -10.21 -20.35
N MET A 17 10.82 -9.84 -20.22
CA MET A 17 11.35 -9.07 -19.08
C MET A 17 10.64 -7.70 -18.93
N LYS A 18 10.34 -7.01 -20.03
CA LYS A 18 9.60 -5.74 -19.99
C LYS A 18 8.18 -5.90 -19.42
N LYS A 19 7.45 -6.93 -19.85
CA LYS A 19 6.08 -7.21 -19.38
C LYS A 19 6.07 -7.60 -17.89
N ASP A 20 7.01 -8.44 -17.47
CA ASP A 20 7.19 -8.85 -16.09
C ASP A 20 7.48 -7.66 -15.16
N VAL A 21 8.52 -6.86 -15.46
CA VAL A 21 8.86 -5.67 -14.66
C VAL A 21 7.72 -4.64 -14.65
N ALA A 22 7.00 -4.47 -15.76
CA ALA A 22 5.85 -3.58 -15.82
C ALA A 22 4.72 -4.04 -14.87
N MET A 23 4.48 -5.34 -14.75
CA MET A 23 3.47 -5.88 -13.83
C MET A 23 3.89 -5.71 -12.38
N LYS A 24 5.15 -6.02 -12.03
CA LYS A 24 5.72 -5.77 -10.69
C LYS A 24 5.58 -4.31 -10.28
N LYS A 25 5.91 -3.38 -11.20
CA LYS A 25 5.77 -1.94 -10.96
C LYS A 25 4.33 -1.54 -10.65
N LYS A 26 3.35 -2.05 -11.42
CA LYS A 26 1.92 -1.80 -11.15
C LYS A 26 1.51 -2.34 -9.78
N LEU A 27 1.97 -3.53 -9.42
CA LEU A 27 1.68 -4.17 -8.13
C LEU A 27 2.15 -3.30 -6.95
N ILE A 28 3.40 -2.82 -7.03
CA ILE A 28 4.00 -1.95 -6.02
C ILE A 28 3.25 -0.62 -5.93
N ILE A 29 2.84 -0.04 -7.06
CA ILE A 29 2.04 1.20 -7.07
C ILE A 29 0.70 0.97 -6.38
N VAL A 30 -0.01 -0.12 -6.69
CA VAL A 30 -1.31 -0.43 -6.05
C VAL A 30 -1.14 -0.60 -4.54
N TRP A 31 -0.12 -1.36 -4.11
CA TRP A 31 0.19 -1.53 -2.70
C TRP A 31 0.54 -0.20 -2.02
N PHE A 32 1.39 0.61 -2.63
CA PHE A 32 1.78 1.93 -2.10
C PHE A 32 0.57 2.85 -1.95
N VAL A 33 -0.29 2.92 -2.97
CA VAL A 33 -1.53 3.71 -2.90
C VAL A 33 -2.46 3.19 -1.82
N ALA A 34 -2.60 1.88 -1.65
CA ALA A 34 -3.46 1.32 -0.60
C ALA A 34 -2.93 1.63 0.82
N VAL A 35 -1.61 1.61 1.02
CA VAL A 35 -0.96 1.89 2.31
C VAL A 35 -0.99 3.39 2.62
N TYR A 36 -0.41 4.20 1.73
CA TYR A 36 -0.22 5.63 1.98
C TYR A 36 -1.45 6.46 1.62
N GLY A 37 -2.25 6.03 0.65
CA GLY A 37 -3.49 6.72 0.28
C GLY A 37 -4.49 6.71 1.44
N PHE A 38 -4.55 5.62 2.20
CA PHE A 38 -5.41 5.57 3.40
C PHE A 38 -4.90 6.49 4.52
N LEU A 39 -3.58 6.52 4.77
CA LEU A 39 -2.99 7.46 5.72
C LEU A 39 -3.25 8.92 5.33
N PHE A 40 -3.08 9.24 4.05
CA PHE A 40 -3.37 10.56 3.52
C PHE A 40 -4.85 10.93 3.66
N LEU A 41 -5.74 9.98 3.38
CA LEU A 41 -7.17 10.17 3.49
C LEU A 41 -7.60 10.42 4.95
N LEU A 42 -7.05 9.67 5.91
CA LEU A 42 -7.27 9.97 7.33
C LEU A 42 -6.85 11.39 7.71
N LYS A 43 -5.72 11.87 7.17
CA LYS A 43 -5.25 13.23 7.41
C LYS A 43 -6.18 14.29 6.81
N LEU A 44 -6.78 14.01 5.65
CA LEU A 44 -7.70 14.93 4.98
C LEU A 44 -9.08 15.00 5.63
N VAL A 45 -9.58 13.91 6.19
CA VAL A 45 -10.93 13.86 6.79
C VAL A 45 -10.89 14.17 8.29
N ALA A 46 -9.71 14.36 8.89
CA ALA A 46 -9.57 14.80 10.27
C ALA A 46 -10.23 16.19 10.47
N ASP A 47 -11.13 16.30 11.46
CA ASP A 47 -11.81 17.57 11.74
C ASP A 47 -10.82 18.56 12.38
N PRO A 48 -10.59 19.75 11.79
CA PRO A 48 -9.65 20.72 12.33
C PRO A 48 -10.18 21.41 13.60
N ASN A 49 -11.47 21.32 13.91
CA ASN A 49 -12.09 22.04 15.02
C ASN A 49 -12.05 21.25 16.34
N ASP A 50 -11.79 19.94 16.28
CA ASP A 50 -11.65 19.10 17.47
C ASP A 50 -10.18 19.09 17.92
N THR A 51 -9.88 19.85 18.98
CA THR A 51 -8.53 19.98 19.53
C THR A 51 -8.46 19.49 20.95
N VAL A 52 -7.42 18.72 21.25
CA VAL A 52 -7.09 18.24 22.59
C VAL A 52 -5.93 19.05 23.13
N GLU A 53 -6.06 19.55 24.35
CA GLU A 53 -4.98 20.18 25.09
C GLU A 53 -4.10 19.10 25.71
N LEU A 54 -2.83 19.05 25.30
CA LEU A 54 -1.85 18.12 25.83
C LEU A 54 -0.84 18.89 26.69
N THR A 55 -0.77 18.56 27.97
CA THR A 55 0.26 19.09 28.87
C THR A 55 1.51 18.23 28.74
N LEU A 56 2.58 18.82 28.19
CA LEU A 56 3.88 18.19 28.09
C LEU A 56 4.50 18.01 29.48
N SER A 57 5.42 17.05 29.60
CA SER A 57 6.19 16.80 30.83
C SER A 57 7.00 18.02 31.30
N THR A 58 7.26 18.96 30.40
CA THR A 58 7.91 20.26 30.65
C THR A 58 6.96 21.33 31.21
N GLY A 59 5.67 21.04 31.35
CA GLY A 59 4.66 21.98 31.84
C GLY A 59 4.06 22.92 30.77
N GLU A 60 4.49 22.78 29.52
CA GLU A 60 3.93 23.52 28.38
C GLU A 60 2.64 22.86 27.89
N VAL A 61 1.61 23.66 27.61
CA VAL A 61 0.32 23.18 27.10
C VAL A 61 0.27 23.44 25.60
N ILE A 62 0.19 22.37 24.81
CA ILE A 62 0.04 22.45 23.35
C ILE A 62 -1.36 22.02 22.94
N THR A 63 -1.97 22.80 22.05
CA THR A 63 -3.28 22.49 21.46
C THR A 63 -3.04 21.67 20.19
N GLN A 64 -3.38 20.39 20.21
CA GLN A 64 -3.21 19.49 19.06
C GLN A 64 -4.58 19.08 18.50
N VAL A 65 -4.70 19.02 17.17
CA VAL A 65 -5.89 18.45 16.53
C VAL A 65 -5.99 16.97 16.93
N SER A 66 -7.16 16.59 17.46
CA SER A 66 -7.56 15.27 17.94
C SER A 66 -7.33 14.17 16.89
N GLY A 67 -7.56 14.49 15.62
CA GLY A 67 -7.50 13.53 14.52
C GLY A 67 -8.73 12.63 14.44
N MET A 68 -9.77 12.92 15.24
CA MET A 68 -11.08 12.30 15.08
C MET A 68 -11.71 12.69 13.74
N SER A 69 -12.37 11.69 13.16
CA SER A 69 -12.96 11.76 11.84
C SER A 69 -13.99 10.65 11.72
N PHE A 70 -14.97 10.79 10.84
CA PHE A 70 -15.97 9.76 10.55
C PHE A 70 -15.36 8.36 10.29
N LEU A 71 -14.22 8.30 9.61
CA LEU A 71 -13.52 7.04 9.30
C LEU A 71 -12.77 6.45 10.48
N THR A 72 -12.46 7.27 11.47
CA THR A 72 -11.84 6.87 12.74
C THR A 72 -12.90 6.42 13.74
N GLU A 73 -14.08 7.05 13.74
CA GLU A 73 -15.19 6.75 14.65
C GLU A 73 -16.07 5.58 14.19
N THR A 74 -16.17 5.33 12.88
CA THR A 74 -16.96 4.21 12.36
C THR A 74 -16.42 2.90 12.92
N GLN A 75 -17.22 2.22 13.74
CA GLN A 75 -16.86 0.92 14.29
C GLN A 75 -17.26 -0.20 13.33
N PHE A 76 -16.31 -1.05 12.99
CA PHE A 76 -16.54 -2.29 12.25
C PHE A 76 -16.25 -3.47 13.18
N MET A 77 -17.23 -4.35 13.39
CA MET A 77 -17.11 -5.53 14.26
C MET A 77 -16.64 -5.21 15.71
N GLY A 78 -16.97 -4.02 16.22
CA GLY A 78 -16.66 -3.60 17.59
C GLY A 78 -15.35 -2.83 17.77
N PHE A 79 -14.60 -2.57 16.70
CA PHE A 79 -13.35 -1.79 16.75
C PHE A 79 -13.29 -0.73 15.65
N PRO A 80 -12.44 0.30 15.78
CA PRO A 80 -12.39 1.38 14.80
C PRO A 80 -12.00 0.89 13.40
N PHE A 81 -12.69 1.38 12.37
CA PHE A 81 -12.54 0.93 10.98
C PHE A 81 -11.10 1.03 10.46
N HIS A 82 -10.37 2.10 10.81
CA HIS A 82 -8.99 2.28 10.39
C HIS A 82 -8.06 1.16 10.88
N TYR A 83 -8.28 0.61 12.08
CA TYR A 83 -7.54 -0.56 12.57
C TYR A 83 -7.86 -1.82 11.76
N TRP A 84 -9.12 -2.01 11.35
CA TRP A 84 -9.48 -3.14 10.50
C TRP A 84 -8.81 -3.08 9.14
N TYR A 85 -8.85 -1.90 8.53
CA TYR A 85 -8.25 -1.66 7.24
C TYR A 85 -6.74 -1.97 7.26
N SER A 86 -6.01 -1.44 8.26
CA SER A 86 -4.57 -1.65 8.35
C SER A 86 -4.17 -3.07 8.74
N SER A 87 -4.96 -3.76 9.57
CA SER A 87 -4.60 -5.08 10.10
C SER A 87 -5.04 -6.25 9.23
N GLN A 88 -6.24 -6.22 8.66
CA GLN A 88 -6.80 -7.36 7.92
C GLN A 88 -6.80 -7.10 6.42
N PHE A 89 -7.37 -5.96 6.00
CA PHE A 89 -7.54 -5.67 4.58
C PHE A 89 -6.19 -5.50 3.86
N LEU A 90 -5.23 -4.76 4.43
CA LEU A 90 -3.91 -4.58 3.84
C LEU A 90 -3.17 -5.92 3.63
N ILE A 91 -3.25 -6.83 4.60
CA ILE A 91 -2.62 -8.15 4.53
C ILE A 91 -3.31 -8.98 3.45
N ALA A 92 -4.64 -9.04 3.45
CA ALA A 92 -5.41 -9.76 2.44
C ALA A 92 -5.14 -9.23 1.03
N LEU A 93 -5.08 -7.91 0.86
CA LEU A 93 -4.74 -7.24 -0.39
C LEU A 93 -3.32 -7.62 -0.85
N PHE A 94 -2.34 -7.63 0.05
CA PHE A 94 -0.98 -8.03 -0.29
C PHE A 94 -0.92 -9.49 -0.78
N ILE A 95 -1.58 -10.41 -0.09
CA ILE A 95 -1.67 -11.82 -0.50
C ILE A 95 -2.36 -11.95 -1.87
N ALA A 96 -3.46 -11.21 -2.08
CA ALA A 96 -4.17 -11.21 -3.36
C ALA A 96 -3.29 -10.69 -4.51
N LEU A 97 -2.51 -9.63 -4.27
CA LEU A 97 -1.56 -9.10 -5.25
C LEU A 97 -0.45 -10.13 -5.57
N CYS A 98 0.10 -10.81 -4.57
CA CYS A 98 1.06 -11.90 -4.80
C CYS A 98 0.45 -13.02 -5.64
N PHE A 99 -0.79 -13.43 -5.32
CA PHE A 99 -1.50 -14.45 -6.09
C PHE A 99 -1.74 -14.04 -7.55
N ILE A 100 -2.16 -12.79 -7.78
CA ILE A 100 -2.34 -12.23 -9.13
C ILE A 100 -1.03 -12.24 -9.90
N TYR A 101 0.08 -11.87 -9.24
CA TYR A 101 1.40 -11.88 -9.87
C TYR A 101 1.85 -13.29 -10.25
N CYS A 102 1.68 -14.29 -9.38
CA CYS A 102 2.01 -15.69 -9.72
C CYS A 102 1.23 -16.15 -10.96
N LYS A 103 -0.10 -15.95 -10.99
CA LYS A 103 -0.92 -16.31 -12.16
C LYS A 103 -0.52 -15.55 -13.42
N PHE A 104 -0.07 -14.31 -13.29
CA PHE A 104 0.42 -13.52 -14.42
C PHE A 104 1.73 -14.08 -14.97
N ILE A 105 2.67 -14.47 -14.10
CA ILE A 105 3.94 -15.05 -14.51
C ILE A 105 3.75 -16.41 -15.16
N ASP A 106 2.95 -17.29 -14.59
CA ASP A 106 2.66 -18.61 -15.19
C ASP A 106 2.10 -18.45 -16.61
N LYS A 107 1.19 -17.47 -16.80
CA LYS A 107 0.64 -17.14 -18.11
C LYS A 107 1.71 -16.61 -19.06
N LEU A 108 2.56 -15.69 -18.59
CA LEU A 108 3.64 -15.11 -19.36
C LEU A 108 4.64 -16.18 -19.80
N GLU A 109 5.04 -17.09 -18.90
CA GLU A 109 5.94 -18.20 -19.22
C GLU A 109 5.34 -19.10 -20.30
N SER A 110 4.07 -19.51 -20.17
CA SER A 110 3.41 -20.37 -21.18
C SER A 110 3.30 -19.75 -22.58
N GLU A 111 3.36 -18.41 -22.69
CA GLU A 111 3.29 -17.69 -23.95
C GLU A 111 4.67 -17.62 -24.65
N TYR A 112 5.76 -17.61 -23.87
CA TYR A 112 7.13 -17.48 -24.36
C TYR A 112 7.95 -18.79 -24.29
N ASP A 113 7.44 -19.84 -23.64
CA ASP A 113 8.01 -21.21 -23.64
C ASP A 113 7.66 -22.00 -24.93
N LYS A 114 7.26 -21.29 -26.00
CA LYS A 114 7.06 -21.82 -27.36
C LYS A 114 8.09 -21.24 -28.30
#